data_AF-A0A830GGL4-F1
#
_entry.id   AF-A0A830GGL4-F1
#
_cell.length_a   1.000
_cell.length_b   1.000
_cell.length_c   1.000
_cell.angle_alpha   90.00
_cell.angle_beta   90.00
_cell.angle_gamma   90.00
#
_symmetry.space_group_name_H-M   'P 1'
#
loop_
_entity.id
_entity.type
_entity.pdbx_description
1 polymer ?
#
loop_
_entity_poly.entity_id
_entity_poly.type
_entity_poly.pdbx_seq_one_letter_code
_entity_poly.pdbx_strand_id
1 'polypeptide(L)'
;MNSRNGGTGVSLDARSLLAFGTLVALVATAGSLYLSLGLGLTPCRLCWYQRILMYPQVVVLGVAAVERRPAVARTALPLVGLGGGLAAYHSWLQVTQTTCGIGAISCAQIQYRVLGLTIPNLSLLAFLIVGIAVAVAWRRG
;
A
#
# COMPACT_ATOMS: atom_id res chain seq x y z
N MET A 1 1.84 21.26 40.68
CA MET A 1 2.78 21.90 39.73
C MET A 1 3.79 20.85 39.30
N ASN A 2 3.70 20.31 38.08
CA ASN A 2 4.91 19.84 37.38
C ASN A 2 4.69 19.74 35.87
N SER A 3 5.41 20.62 35.18
CA SER A 3 5.91 20.58 33.81
C SER A 3 4.97 20.30 32.64
N ARG A 4 4.48 21.41 32.08
CA ARG A 4 4.31 21.57 30.62
C ARG A 4 5.67 21.34 29.95
N ASN A 5 5.88 20.16 29.37
CA ASN A 5 6.98 19.98 28.42
C ASN A 5 6.56 20.56 27.07
N GLY A 6 7.00 21.79 26.81
CA GLY A 6 7.00 22.42 25.49
C GLY A 6 8.04 21.77 24.59
N GLY A 7 7.72 20.60 24.04
CA GLY A 7 8.49 19.96 22.98
C GLY A 7 7.71 20.01 21.67
N THR A 8 8.18 20.80 20.70
CA THR A 8 7.85 20.63 19.28
C THR A 8 8.54 19.39 18.71
N GLY A 9 8.44 18.26 19.41
CA GLY A 9 8.83 16.95 18.93
C GLY A 9 7.58 16.23 18.45
N VAL A 10 7.58 15.75 17.22
CA VAL A 10 6.48 14.94 16.69
C VAL A 10 6.31 13.70 17.57
N SER A 11 5.38 13.74 18.54
CA SER A 11 4.95 12.53 19.23
C SER A 11 4.16 11.71 18.20
N LEU A 12 4.81 10.69 17.65
CA LEU A 12 4.21 9.75 16.70
C LEU A 12 3.19 8.87 17.44
N ASP A 13 2.03 9.43 17.74
CA ASP A 13 0.92 8.72 18.35
C ASP A 13 0.39 7.65 17.39
N ALA A 14 -0.18 6.56 17.91
CA ALA A 14 -0.74 5.47 17.10
C ALA A 14 -1.75 5.99 16.06
N ARG A 15 -2.51 7.04 16.39
CA ARG A 15 -3.40 7.75 15.48
C ARG A 15 -2.67 8.35 14.27
N SER A 16 -1.56 9.06 14.52
CA SER A 16 -0.77 9.71 13.46
C SER A 16 -0.17 8.67 12.51
N LEU A 17 0.25 7.52 13.03
CA LEU A 17 0.74 6.39 12.23
C LEU A 17 -0.36 5.78 11.36
N LEU A 18 -1.57 5.56 11.90
CA LEU A 18 -2.71 5.06 11.13
C LEU A 18 -3.16 6.07 10.05
N ALA A 19 -3.16 7.37 10.38
CA ALA A 19 -3.46 8.44 9.43
C ALA A 19 -2.41 8.50 8.30
N PHE A 20 -1.13 8.35 8.63
CA PHE A 20 -0.06 8.25 7.64
C PHE A 20 -0.22 7.03 6.73
N GLY A 21 -0.51 5.85 7.30
CA GLY A 21 -0.81 4.65 6.52
C GLY A 21 -2.01 4.84 5.57
N THR A 22 -3.05 5.53 6.04
CA THR A 22 -4.22 5.89 5.23
C THR A 22 -3.85 6.79 4.06
N LEU A 23 -3.01 7.81 4.29
CA LEU A 23 -2.55 8.72 3.25
C LEU A 23 -1.75 7.96 2.17
N VAL A 24 -0.87 7.05 2.57
CA VAL A 24 -0.09 6.24 1.63
C VAL A 24 -1.01 5.33 0.81
N ALA A 25 -1.98 4.67 1.44
CA ALA A 25 -2.97 3.84 0.74
C ALA A 25 -3.83 4.67 -0.23
N LEU A 26 -4.20 5.90 0.14
CA LEU A 26 -4.93 6.83 -0.71
C LEU A 26 -4.12 7.23 -1.94
N VAL A 27 -2.86 7.63 -1.77
CA VAL A 27 -1.97 7.99 -2.88
C VAL A 27 -1.74 6.80 -3.80
N ALA A 28 -1.53 5.60 -3.26
CA ALA A 28 -1.39 4.38 -4.06
C ALA A 28 -2.67 4.05 -4.85
N THR A 29 -3.84 4.21 -4.23
CA THR A 29 -5.15 3.98 -4.86
C THR A 29 -5.42 5.00 -5.96
N ALA A 30 -5.21 6.29 -5.69
CA ALA A 30 -5.37 7.37 -6.64
C ALA A 30 -4.40 7.24 -7.83
N GLY A 31 -3.12 6.93 -7.56
CA GLY A 31 -2.14 6.67 -8.60
C GLY A 31 -2.53 5.48 -9.48
N SER A 32 -3.00 4.38 -8.88
CA SER A 32 -3.50 3.21 -9.62
C SER A 32 -4.72 3.55 -10.48
N LEU A 33 -5.65 4.37 -9.99
CA LEU A 33 -6.82 4.83 -10.75
C LEU A 33 -6.42 5.77 -11.88
N TYR A 34 -5.48 6.69 -11.64
CA TYR A 34 -4.99 7.63 -12.65
C TYR A 34 -4.33 6.91 -13.84
N LEU A 35 -3.54 5.87 -13.58
CA LEU A 35 -2.97 5.05 -14.65
C LEU A 35 -4.06 4.39 -15.51
N SER A 36 -5.16 3.95 -14.89
CA SER A 36 -6.24 3.24 -15.58
C SER A 36 -7.23 4.18 -16.30
N LEU A 37 -7.64 5.27 -15.66
CA LEU A 37 -8.66 6.20 -16.16
C LEU A 37 -8.05 7.39 -16.92
N GLY A 38 -6.89 7.88 -16.48
CA GLY A 38 -6.21 9.01 -17.11
C GLY A 38 -5.37 8.59 -18.31
N LEU A 39 -4.56 7.54 -18.18
CA LEU A 39 -3.69 7.05 -19.25
C LEU A 39 -4.28 5.87 -20.04
N GLY A 40 -5.46 5.37 -19.66
CA GLY A 40 -6.12 4.25 -20.34
C GLY A 40 -5.39 2.91 -20.21
N LEU A 41 -4.48 2.76 -19.24
CA LEU A 41 -3.71 1.52 -19.05
C LEU A 41 -4.58 0.45 -18.40
N THR A 42 -4.88 -0.61 -19.16
CA THR A 42 -5.60 -1.78 -18.68
C THR A 42 -4.68 -2.63 -17.77
N PRO A 43 -5.06 -2.88 -16.49
CA PRO A 43 -4.22 -3.62 -15.56
C PRO A 43 -4.21 -5.13 -15.89
N CYS A 44 -3.07 -5.78 -15.65
CA CYS A 44 -2.99 -7.24 -15.69
C CYS A 44 -3.72 -7.89 -14.50
N ARG A 45 -3.95 -9.21 -14.54
CA ARG A 45 -4.64 -9.94 -13.46
C ARG A 45 -3.96 -9.80 -12.10
N LEU A 46 -2.62 -9.86 -12.03
CA LEU A 46 -1.88 -9.66 -10.78
C LEU A 46 -2.03 -8.25 -10.21
N CYS A 47 -1.93 -7.22 -11.06
CA CYS A 47 -2.20 -5.83 -10.65
C CYS A 47 -3.63 -5.68 -10.12
N TRP A 48 -4.59 -6.39 -10.70
CA TRP A 48 -5.98 -6.34 -10.26
C TRP A 48 -6.14 -6.92 -8.84
N TYR A 49 -5.48 -8.04 -8.52
CA TYR A 49 -5.45 -8.58 -7.16
C TYR A 49 -4.74 -7.64 -6.17
N GLN A 50 -3.67 -6.96 -6.58
CA GLN A 50 -3.02 -5.93 -5.74
C GLN A 50 -3.98 -4.78 -5.42
N ARG A 51 -4.81 -4.34 -6.38
CA ARG A 51 -5.84 -3.31 -6.15
C ARG A 51 -6.89 -3.74 -5.13
N ILE A 52 -7.39 -4.98 -5.22
CA ILE A 52 -8.36 -5.53 -4.25
C ILE A 52 -7.82 -5.49 -2.83
N LEU A 53 -6.51 -5.73 -2.66
CA LEU A 53 -5.90 -5.76 -1.33
C LEU A 53 -5.52 -4.36 -0.82
N MET A 54 -5.23 -3.41 -1.72
CA MET A 54 -4.88 -2.03 -1.35
C MET A 54 -6.10 -1.15 -1.08
N TYR A 55 -7.16 -1.24 -1.89
CA TYR A 55 -8.27 -0.27 -1.84
C TYR A 55 -9.03 -0.30 -0.50
N PRO A 56 -9.31 -1.47 0.11
CA PRO A 56 -9.95 -1.52 1.42
C PRO A 56 -9.09 -0.90 2.53
N GLN A 57 -7.75 -0.85 2.39
CA GLN A 57 -6.87 -0.26 3.41
C GLN A 57 -7.16 1.22 3.64
N VAL A 58 -7.58 1.95 2.60
CA VAL A 58 -8.00 3.35 2.71
C VAL A 58 -9.10 3.52 3.75
N VAL A 59 -10.13 2.68 3.67
CA VAL A 59 -11.30 2.76 4.55
C VAL A 59 -10.96 2.21 5.93
N VAL A 60 -10.33 1.03 5.98
CA VAL A 60 -10.00 0.33 7.23
C VAL A 60 -9.08 1.18 8.13
N LEU A 61 -8.01 1.73 7.56
CA LEU A 61 -7.07 2.56 8.30
C LEU A 61 -7.64 3.95 8.60
N GLY A 62 -8.40 4.52 7.66
CA GLY A 62 -9.03 5.82 7.84
C GLY A 62 -10.01 5.83 9.01
N VAL A 63 -10.90 4.83 9.09
CA VAL A 63 -11.84 4.68 10.21
C VAL A 63 -11.08 4.45 11.51
N ALA A 64 -10.08 3.56 11.52
CA ALA A 64 -9.30 3.29 12.72
C ALA A 64 -8.50 4.51 13.23
N ALA A 65 -8.07 5.40 12.34
CA ALA A 65 -7.42 6.66 12.70
C ALA A 65 -8.40 7.66 13.34
N VAL A 66 -9.67 7.66 12.92
CA VAL A 66 -10.72 8.49 13.53
C VAL A 66 -11.12 7.94 14.90
N GLU A 67 -11.36 6.62 14.98
CA GLU A 67 -11.81 5.94 16.20
C GLU A 67 -10.69 5.65 17.21
N ARG A 68 -9.43 5.89 16.84
CA ARG A 68 -8.22 5.59 17.66
C ARG A 68 -8.14 4.11 18.07
N ARG A 69 -8.43 3.20 17.13
CA ARG A 69 -8.48 1.74 17.37
C ARG A 69 -7.25 1.02 16.80
N PRO A 70 -6.16 0.83 17.58
CA PRO A 70 -4.95 0.13 17.11
C PRO A 70 -5.19 -1.36 16.82
N ALA A 71 -6.26 -1.95 17.39
CA ALA A 71 -6.66 -3.33 17.14
C ALA A 71 -6.99 -3.65 15.66
N VAL A 72 -7.19 -2.62 14.82
CA VAL A 72 -7.35 -2.76 13.36
C VAL A 72 -6.18 -3.49 12.70
N ALA A 73 -5.01 -3.54 13.34
CA ALA A 73 -3.86 -4.25 12.82
C ALA A 73 -4.12 -5.74 12.56
N ARG A 74 -5.02 -6.37 13.33
CA ARG A 74 -5.40 -7.78 13.11
C ARG A 74 -6.10 -8.00 11.77
N THR A 75 -6.80 -7.00 11.26
CA THR A 75 -7.46 -7.05 9.94
C THR A 75 -6.60 -6.46 8.84
N ALA A 76 -5.83 -5.40 9.12
CA ALA A 76 -4.99 -4.76 8.10
C ALA A 76 -3.74 -5.58 7.74
N LEU A 77 -3.04 -6.18 8.72
CA LEU A 77 -1.79 -6.90 8.48
C LEU A 77 -1.93 -8.11 7.54
N PRO A 78 -2.96 -8.96 7.63
CA PRO A 78 -3.15 -10.05 6.67
C PRO A 78 -3.32 -9.57 5.23
N LEU A 79 -4.12 -8.51 5.01
CA LEU A 79 -4.32 -7.93 3.67
C LEU A 79 -3.02 -7.33 3.13
N VAL A 80 -2.26 -6.63 3.97
CA VAL A 80 -0.96 -6.08 3.60
C VAL A 80 0.04 -7.19 3.27
N GLY A 81 0.07 -8.26 4.06
CA GLY A 81 0.96 -9.41 3.84
C GLY A 81 0.68 -10.11 2.52
N LEU A 82 -0.59 -10.39 2.23
CA LEU A 82 -1.01 -10.98 0.95
C LEU A 82 -0.72 -10.04 -0.23
N GLY A 83 -0.99 -8.74 -0.07
CA GLY A 83 -0.76 -7.74 -1.10
C GLY A 83 0.72 -7.56 -1.42
N GLY A 84 1.55 -7.47 -0.38
CA GLY A 84 3.00 -7.41 -0.48
C GLY A 84 3.59 -8.68 -1.10
N GLY A 85 3.09 -9.86 -0.71
CA GLY A 85 3.51 -11.14 -1.30
C GLY A 85 3.22 -11.20 -2.81
N LEU A 86 2.01 -10.81 -3.22
CA LEU A 86 1.66 -10.73 -4.65
C LEU A 86 2.47 -9.68 -5.41
N ALA A 87 2.79 -8.55 -4.78
CA ALA A 87 3.63 -7.51 -5.38
C ALA A 87 5.08 -7.98 -5.58
N ALA A 88 5.65 -8.67 -4.59
CA ALA A 88 6.98 -9.28 -4.68
C ALA A 88 7.03 -10.36 -5.76
N TYR A 89 6.02 -11.25 -5.81
CA TYR A 89 5.90 -12.25 -6.86
C TYR A 89 5.80 -11.62 -8.25
N HIS A 90 5.00 -10.56 -8.40
CA HIS A 90 4.87 -9.84 -9.66
C HIS A 90 6.19 -9.19 -10.10
N SER A 91 6.93 -8.58 -9.16
CA SER A 91 8.25 -8.00 -9.42
C SER A 91 9.23 -9.08 -9.90
N TRP A 92 9.27 -10.23 -9.23
CA TRP A 92 10.10 -11.36 -9.64
C TRP A 92 9.72 -11.88 -11.03
N LEU A 93 8.42 -11.94 -11.35
CA LEU A 93 7.94 -12.36 -12.66
C LEU A 93 8.43 -11.42 -13.77
N GLN A 94 8.45 -10.10 -13.54
CA GLN A 94 8.93 -9.12 -14.52
C GLN A 94 10.43 -9.21 -14.80
N VAL A 95 11.22 -9.76 -13.87
CA VAL A 95 12.67 -9.93 -14.03
C VAL A 95 13.00 -11.27 -14.69
N THR A 96 12.21 -12.31 -14.43
CA THR A 96 12.52 -13.69 -14.85
C THR A 96 11.88 -14.10 -16.16
N GLN A 97 10.77 -13.48 -16.56
CA GLN A 97 10.01 -13.90 -17.75
C GLN A 97 10.20 -12.93 -18.91
N THR A 98 10.70 -13.45 -20.03
CA THR A 98 10.80 -12.73 -21.30
C THR A 98 9.55 -12.98 -22.14
N THR A 99 8.62 -12.01 -22.12
CA THR A 99 7.64 -11.69 -23.19
C THR A 99 6.62 -12.73 -23.68
N CYS A 100 6.67 -14.01 -23.31
CA CYS A 100 5.68 -14.99 -23.79
C CYS A 100 4.51 -15.13 -22.80
N GLY A 101 3.51 -14.26 -22.91
CA GLY A 101 2.30 -14.33 -22.10
C GLY A 101 1.09 -14.85 -22.88
N ILE A 102 0.44 -15.91 -22.39
CA ILE A 102 -0.83 -16.42 -22.93
C ILE A 102 -1.98 -15.65 -22.25
N GLY A 103 -2.60 -14.70 -22.97
CA GLY A 103 -3.74 -13.90 -22.51
C GLY A 103 -3.74 -12.46 -23.06
N ALA A 104 -4.85 -11.72 -22.89
CA ALA A 104 -5.03 -10.38 -23.46
C ALA A 104 -3.98 -9.34 -23.00
N ILE A 105 -3.41 -9.49 -21.79
CA ILE A 105 -2.33 -8.65 -21.24
C ILE A 105 -1.42 -9.51 -20.34
N SER A 106 -0.13 -9.57 -20.66
CA SER A 106 0.85 -10.36 -19.89
C SER A 106 1.27 -9.63 -18.61
N CYS A 107 1.31 -10.35 -17.48
CA CYS A 107 1.82 -9.81 -16.21
C CYS A 107 3.36 -9.66 -16.22
N ALA A 108 4.07 -10.36 -17.11
CA ALA A 108 5.52 -10.23 -17.23
C ALA A 108 5.92 -8.97 -18.02
N GLN A 109 4.97 -8.31 -18.69
CA GLN A 109 5.26 -7.14 -19.51
C GLN A 109 5.27 -5.86 -18.69
N ILE A 110 6.33 -5.09 -18.85
CA ILE A 110 6.49 -3.79 -18.20
C ILE A 110 5.72 -2.76 -19.05
N GLN A 111 4.48 -2.48 -18.64
CA GLN A 111 3.62 -1.53 -19.36
C GLN A 111 4.01 -0.07 -19.11
N TYR A 112 4.47 0.25 -17.90
CA TYR A 112 4.79 1.62 -17.51
C TYR A 112 5.78 1.67 -16.35
N ARG A 113 6.55 2.76 -16.26
CA ARG A 113 7.44 3.06 -15.14
C ARG A 113 7.13 4.44 -14.59
N VAL A 114 7.00 4.54 -13.28
CA VAL A 114 6.84 5.83 -12.58
C VAL A 114 8.08 6.04 -11.74
N LEU A 115 8.80 7.15 -11.96
CA LEU A 115 10.07 7.45 -11.29
C LEU A 115 11.13 6.34 -11.47
N GLY A 116 11.15 5.68 -12.64
CA GLY A 116 12.04 4.55 -12.93
C GLY A 116 11.60 3.19 -12.33
N LEU A 117 10.66 3.19 -11.38
CA LEU A 117 10.12 1.99 -10.77
C LEU A 117 8.95 1.41 -11.57
N THR A 118 8.86 0.08 -11.60
CA THR A 118 7.72 -0.61 -12.19
C THR A 118 6.50 -0.50 -11.27
N ILE A 119 5.30 -0.63 -11.85
CA ILE A 119 4.03 -0.65 -11.11
C ILE A 119 4.05 -1.62 -9.91
N PRO A 120 4.48 -2.89 -10.04
CA PRO A 120 4.53 -3.78 -8.87
C PRO A 120 5.51 -3.32 -7.80
N ASN A 121 6.65 -2.73 -8.15
CA ASN A 121 7.61 -2.24 -7.15
C ASN A 121 7.03 -1.08 -6.33
N LEU A 122 6.27 -0.18 -6.96
CA LEU A 122 5.57 0.91 -6.27
C LEU A 122 4.50 0.36 -5.33
N SER A 123 3.74 -0.65 -5.78
CA SER A 123 2.74 -1.30 -4.94
C SER A 123 3.38 -2.02 -3.74
N LEU A 124 4.53 -2.66 -3.94
CA LEU A 124 5.28 -3.34 -2.88
C LEU A 124 5.74 -2.34 -1.83
N LEU A 125 6.31 -1.21 -2.26
CA LEU A 125 6.71 -0.12 -1.36
C LEU A 125 5.51 0.41 -0.56
N ALA A 126 4.36 0.63 -1.21
CA ALA A 126 3.16 1.08 -0.53
C ALA A 126 2.68 0.07 0.52
N PHE A 127 2.63 -1.22 0.20
CA PHE A 127 2.26 -2.27 1.17
C PHE A 127 3.25 -2.33 2.33
N LEU A 128 4.55 -2.22 2.08
CA LEU A 128 5.56 -2.22 3.15
C LEU A 128 5.40 -1.02 4.09
N ILE A 129 5.23 0.18 3.54
CA ILE A 129 5.05 1.41 4.34
C ILE A 129 3.77 1.30 5.18
N VAL A 130 2.66 0.86 4.58
CA VAL A 130 1.39 0.68 5.29
C VAL A 130 1.53 -0.39 6.38
N GLY A 131 2.17 -1.53 6.08
CA GLY A 131 2.39 -2.62 7.02
C GLY A 131 3.24 -2.19 8.22
N ILE A 132 4.32 -1.45 7.98
CA ILE A 132 5.17 -0.90 9.04
C ILE A 132 4.37 0.10 9.88
N ALA A 133 3.63 1.03 9.26
CA ALA A 133 2.83 2.01 9.98
C ALA A 133 1.81 1.33 10.91
N VAL A 134 1.10 0.32 10.40
CA VAL A 134 0.12 -0.46 11.16
C VAL A 134 0.78 -1.28 12.27
N ALA A 135 1.90 -1.95 11.99
CA ALA A 135 2.61 -2.75 12.98
C ALA A 135 3.18 -1.88 14.12
N VAL A 136 3.73 -0.71 13.80
CA VAL A 136 4.22 0.23 14.82
C VAL A 136 3.06 0.83 15.61
N ALA A 137 1.94 1.17 14.95
CA ALA A 137 0.73 1.65 15.65
C ALA A 137 0.19 0.61 16.62
N TRP A 138 0.20 -0.68 16.24
CA TRP A 138 -0.25 -1.78 17.10
C TRP A 138 0.66 -2.00 18.31
N ARG A 139 1.97 -1.82 18.17
CA ARG A 139 2.91 -1.94 19.30
C ARG A 139 2.81 -0.78 20.29
N ARG A 140 2.22 0.35 19.89
CA ARG A 140 2.15 1.60 20.68
C ARG A 140 0.79 1.88 21.32
N GLY A 141 -0.24 1.11 20.97
CA GLY A 141 -1.60 1.29 21.48
C GLY A 141 -2.09 0.04 22.19
#